data_AF-A0A358GKE1-F1
#
_entry.id   AF-A0A358GKE1-F1
#
_cell.length_a   1.000
_cell.length_b   1.000
_cell.length_c   1.000
_cell.angle_alpha   90.00
_cell.angle_beta   90.00
_cell.angle_gamma   90.00
#
_symmetry.space_group_name_H-M   'P 1'
#
loop_
_entity.id
_entity.type
_entity.pdbx_description
1 polymer ?
#
loop_
_entity_poly.entity_id
_entity_poly.type
_entity_poly.pdbx_seq_one_letter_code
_entity_poly.pdbx_strand_id
1 'polypeptide(L)'
;MFIGVYRNNDPLNSLPEERISELISEGMKKGAHVFLFDASHIDVEQEVIHAIFREGNSWVQRNVPLPDVVLNEAPEPGQNRPECEDWLRRRVPFTTFLIHGKYDIQKKLEPLFKDYLIPTEWLQDPDQFLAYLNVHGEVVDFRIHIQRDGTGRWALTRMYARTGNTDSVICNISKGGRIEDVADMLYRLFPSQADRISREMERLAIRMAETINRSYSFLIDELGMDFIVTPGGQIFFVEANISPPTPSHEQVRAAGTIEYAHYVAKAGQLAPHPVIAMLTNDPNDKQLADACAYSAKWNNAAFYYFAPHDVHAELRYIKGYVLEDGEWEARYCPFPDVVYDRLKARGNTNYSDVYEALRHIPFTDERNGGSFSKNEIFEILQNHSELSSHLIPYTAVENVGEILAFIDTYGTSIIKPSICSFGSGIIVVQREQEGFSVKTHEHVHQMNGEEFGQLISMHAAQKGFIIQKFIRSETRNGLPYHIRLHLVRNGSGEWSFISAFPFLSTHSEYKVVNDAGSLRAFTTWDCLSRHEFPNKEEVMLMRLERMATMTADHIAGHVKERICELGIDVGNDSLGEIWIFEVNMNKIDSTHREFEVAQHMIPFALSLR
;
A
#
# COMPACT_ATOMS: atom_id res chain seq x y z
N MET A 1 -17.68 22.69 -20.78
CA MET A 1 -16.59 21.71 -20.65
C MET A 1 -16.12 21.33 -22.05
N PHE A 2 -14.81 21.30 -22.26
CA PHE A 2 -14.15 20.86 -23.49
C PHE A 2 -13.57 19.46 -23.29
N ILE A 3 -13.91 18.55 -24.20
CA ILE A 3 -13.37 17.18 -24.24
C ILE A 3 -12.57 17.05 -25.53
N GLY A 4 -11.27 16.82 -25.41
CA GLY A 4 -10.41 16.59 -26.56
C GLY A 4 -10.29 15.10 -26.87
N VAL A 5 -10.64 14.67 -28.08
CA VAL A 5 -10.39 13.32 -28.60
C VAL A 5 -9.05 13.33 -29.32
N TYR A 6 -8.07 12.63 -28.76
CA TYR A 6 -6.68 12.65 -29.19
C TYR A 6 -6.24 11.32 -29.80
N ARG A 7 -5.48 11.42 -30.89
CA ARG A 7 -4.61 10.36 -31.41
C ARG A 7 -3.31 10.97 -31.93
N ASN A 8 -2.22 10.22 -31.92
CA ASN A 8 -0.94 10.70 -32.45
C ASN A 8 -0.97 10.93 -33.97
N ASN A 9 -1.83 10.19 -34.69
CA ASN A 9 -2.13 10.38 -36.11
C ASN A 9 -3.50 11.04 -36.29
N ASP A 10 -3.75 11.60 -37.48
CA ASP A 10 -5.02 12.25 -37.82
C ASP A 10 -6.24 11.40 -37.37
N PRO A 11 -7.01 11.89 -36.39
CA PRO A 11 -8.12 11.14 -35.81
C PRO A 11 -9.27 10.93 -36.81
N LEU A 12 -9.47 11.83 -37.78
CA LEU A 12 -10.55 11.70 -38.77
C LEU A 12 -10.31 10.53 -39.73
N ASN A 13 -9.06 10.23 -40.03
CA ASN A 13 -8.67 9.15 -40.94
C ASN A 13 -8.44 7.80 -40.24
N SER A 14 -8.26 7.83 -38.92
CA SER A 14 -7.83 6.65 -38.16
C SER A 14 -8.92 6.07 -37.26
N LEU A 15 -9.90 6.86 -36.82
CA LEU A 15 -11.02 6.40 -36.00
C LEU A 15 -12.23 5.99 -36.86
N PRO A 16 -13.03 5.00 -36.42
CA PRO A 16 -14.31 4.71 -37.05
C PRO A 16 -15.24 5.92 -36.99
N GLU A 17 -15.96 6.21 -38.09
CA GLU A 17 -16.92 7.32 -38.14
C GLU A 17 -18.00 7.21 -37.07
N GLU A 18 -18.48 5.98 -36.81
CA GLU A 18 -19.45 5.68 -35.76
C GLU A 18 -18.94 6.16 -34.37
N ARG A 19 -17.71 5.79 -33.99
CA ARG A 19 -17.08 6.22 -32.72
C ARG A 19 -17.04 7.74 -32.59
N ILE A 20 -16.60 8.44 -33.64
CA ILE A 20 -16.55 9.91 -33.64
C ILE A 20 -17.95 10.50 -33.49
N SER A 21 -18.92 9.98 -34.24
CA SER A 21 -20.29 10.48 -34.24
C SER A 21 -20.99 10.28 -32.88
N GLU A 22 -20.80 9.12 -32.25
CA GLU A 22 -21.39 8.81 -30.95
C GLU A 22 -20.74 9.62 -29.82
N LEU A 23 -19.41 9.78 -29.81
CA LEU A 23 -18.74 10.65 -28.83
C LEU A 23 -19.24 12.10 -28.91
N ILE A 24 -19.37 12.65 -30.12
CA ILE A 24 -19.90 14.01 -30.32
C ILE A 24 -21.36 14.10 -29.87
N SER A 25 -22.19 13.13 -30.27
CA SER A 25 -23.61 13.06 -29.92
C SER A 25 -23.84 13.00 -28.41
N GLU A 26 -23.15 12.08 -27.72
CA GLU A 26 -23.24 11.91 -26.27
C GLU A 26 -22.62 13.10 -25.52
N GLY A 27 -21.51 13.65 -26.02
CA GLY A 27 -20.93 14.90 -25.52
C GLY A 27 -21.93 16.05 -25.52
N MET A 28 -22.61 16.29 -26.65
CA MET A 28 -23.65 17.32 -26.77
C MET A 28 -24.81 17.08 -25.79
N LYS A 29 -25.29 15.83 -25.66
CA LYS A 29 -26.36 15.48 -24.71
C LYS A 29 -25.99 15.77 -23.25
N LYS A 30 -24.71 15.66 -22.90
CA LYS A 30 -24.18 15.89 -21.55
C LYS A 30 -23.62 17.31 -21.34
N GLY A 31 -23.73 18.19 -22.33
CA GLY A 31 -23.29 19.58 -22.24
C GLY A 31 -21.76 19.76 -22.36
N ALA A 32 -21.09 18.84 -23.03
CA ALA A 32 -19.67 18.91 -23.37
C ALA A 32 -19.45 19.26 -24.84
N HIS A 33 -18.41 20.05 -25.11
CA HIS A 33 -17.93 20.35 -26.46
C HIS A 33 -16.81 19.38 -26.80
N VAL A 34 -17.13 18.37 -27.61
CA VAL A 34 -16.18 17.36 -28.07
C VAL A 34 -15.51 17.85 -29.35
N PHE A 35 -14.18 17.82 -29.38
CA PHE A 35 -13.38 18.12 -30.58
C PHE A 35 -12.29 17.09 -30.77
N LEU A 36 -11.76 16.98 -31.98
CA LEU A 36 -10.65 16.08 -32.30
C LEU A 36 -9.35 16.88 -32.50
N PHE A 37 -8.22 16.25 -32.19
CA PHE A 37 -6.90 16.82 -32.44
C PHE A 37 -5.82 15.72 -32.44
N ASP A 38 -4.66 16.04 -33.01
CA ASP A 38 -3.44 15.22 -32.95
C ASP A 38 -2.25 16.04 -32.43
N ALA A 39 -1.06 15.43 -32.38
CA ALA A 39 0.15 16.07 -31.87
C ALA A 39 0.53 17.38 -32.59
N SER A 40 0.21 17.50 -33.89
CA SER A 40 0.51 18.70 -34.69
C SER A 40 -0.43 19.87 -34.40
N HIS A 41 -1.55 19.61 -33.72
CA HIS A 41 -2.53 20.62 -33.34
C HIS A 41 -2.27 21.24 -31.96
N ILE A 42 -1.24 20.77 -31.23
CA ILE A 42 -0.89 21.27 -29.90
C ILE A 42 0.09 22.45 -30.05
N ASP A 43 -0.37 23.67 -29.74
CA ASP A 43 0.50 24.84 -29.69
C ASP A 43 0.97 25.07 -28.24
N VAL A 44 2.19 24.62 -27.97
CA VAL A 44 2.85 24.71 -26.66
C VAL A 44 3.21 26.15 -26.28
N GLU A 45 3.48 27.02 -27.25
CA GLU A 45 3.89 28.40 -27.00
C GLU A 45 2.69 29.28 -26.61
N GLN A 46 1.56 29.09 -27.30
CA GLN A 46 0.33 29.82 -27.02
C GLN A 46 -0.58 29.13 -25.98
N GLU A 47 -0.24 27.91 -25.58
CA GLU A 47 -1.04 27.05 -24.70
C GLU A 47 -2.48 26.83 -25.20
N VAL A 48 -2.63 26.58 -26.51
CA VAL A 48 -3.93 26.34 -27.17
C VAL A 48 -3.92 25.05 -27.99
N ILE A 49 -5.12 24.56 -28.30
CA ILE A 49 -5.32 23.48 -29.27
C ILE A 49 -5.98 24.03 -30.53
N HIS A 50 -5.42 23.67 -31.68
CA HIS A 50 -6.04 23.85 -32.99
C HIS A 50 -7.11 22.75 -33.23
N ALA A 51 -8.23 22.86 -32.52
CA ALA A 51 -9.27 21.84 -32.44
C ALA A 51 -10.10 21.70 -33.72
N ILE A 52 -10.43 20.45 -34.06
CA ILE A 52 -11.29 20.08 -35.19
C ILE A 52 -12.70 19.79 -34.66
N PHE A 53 -13.69 20.60 -35.07
CA PHE A 53 -15.10 20.46 -34.70
C PHE A 53 -15.95 19.99 -35.87
N ARG A 54 -17.00 19.21 -35.57
CA ARG A 54 -18.05 18.86 -36.53
C ARG A 54 -19.13 19.94 -36.54
N GLU A 55 -19.35 20.57 -37.69
CA GLU A 55 -20.45 21.51 -37.92
C GLU A 55 -21.32 21.02 -39.09
N GLY A 56 -22.45 20.40 -38.75
CA GLY A 56 -23.28 19.70 -39.73
C GLY A 56 -22.50 18.58 -40.43
N ASN A 57 -22.32 18.71 -41.74
CA ASN A 57 -21.61 17.75 -42.59
C ASN A 57 -20.16 18.18 -42.90
N SER A 58 -19.64 19.21 -42.24
CA SER A 58 -18.29 19.74 -42.49
C SER A 58 -17.45 19.76 -41.22
N TRP A 59 -16.14 19.68 -41.41
CA TRP A 59 -15.14 19.80 -40.35
C TRP A 59 -14.54 21.22 -40.38
N VAL A 60 -14.49 21.87 -39.23
CA VAL A 60 -13.93 23.22 -39.09
C VAL A 60 -12.87 23.24 -38.01
N GLN A 61 -11.79 23.97 -38.24
CA GLN A 61 -10.70 24.12 -37.29
C GLN A 61 -10.85 25.44 -36.53
N ARG A 62 -10.67 25.41 -35.21
CA ARG A 62 -10.74 26.58 -34.32
C ARG A 62 -9.68 26.48 -33.24
N ASN A 63 -9.13 27.62 -32.84
CA ASN A 63 -8.26 27.69 -31.66
C ASN A 63 -9.14 27.69 -30.41
N VAL A 64 -8.85 26.78 -29.49
CA VAL A 64 -9.51 26.67 -28.19
C VAL A 64 -8.47 26.58 -27.08
N PRO A 65 -8.82 26.94 -25.83
CA PRO A 65 -7.97 26.65 -24.68
C PRO A 65 -7.69 25.15 -24.55
N LEU A 66 -6.75 24.77 -23.68
CA LEU A 66 -6.53 23.37 -23.33
C LEU A 66 -7.86 22.70 -22.89
N PRO A 67 -8.12 21.45 -23.31
CA PRO A 67 -9.34 20.75 -22.92
C PRO A 67 -9.36 20.49 -21.40
N ASP A 68 -10.55 20.31 -20.85
CA ASP A 68 -10.70 19.93 -19.43
C ASP A 68 -10.26 18.47 -19.18
N VAL A 69 -10.33 17.64 -20.23
CA VAL A 69 -9.91 16.22 -20.23
C VAL A 69 -9.60 15.75 -21.66
N VAL A 70 -8.64 14.84 -21.78
CA VAL A 70 -8.29 14.20 -23.06
C VAL A 70 -8.71 12.73 -23.08
N LEU A 71 -9.51 12.36 -24.07
CA LEU A 71 -9.78 10.98 -24.46
C LEU A 71 -8.67 10.52 -25.39
N ASN A 72 -7.79 9.65 -24.92
CA ASN A 72 -6.70 9.12 -25.74
C ASN A 72 -7.11 7.79 -26.38
N GLU A 73 -7.51 7.82 -27.64
CA GLU A 73 -8.05 6.64 -28.34
C GLU A 73 -6.95 5.67 -28.85
N ALA A 74 -5.67 6.02 -28.70
CA ALA A 74 -4.55 5.16 -29.06
C ALA A 74 -3.30 5.52 -28.23
N PRO A 75 -3.28 5.18 -26.93
CA PRO A 75 -2.15 5.53 -26.07
C PRO A 75 -0.90 4.76 -26.50
N GLU A 76 0.24 5.45 -26.53
CA GLU A 76 1.54 4.89 -26.90
C GLU A 76 2.49 4.82 -25.69
N PRO A 77 3.49 3.91 -25.72
CA PRO A 77 4.51 3.86 -24.68
C PRO A 77 5.23 5.21 -24.58
N GLY A 78 5.63 5.62 -23.37
CA GLY A 78 6.21 6.95 -23.14
C GLY A 78 7.37 7.32 -24.07
N GLN A 79 8.22 6.36 -24.41
CA GLN A 79 9.35 6.53 -25.34
C GLN A 79 8.96 6.87 -26.80
N ASN A 80 7.72 6.60 -27.20
CA ASN A 80 7.20 6.86 -28.54
C ASN A 80 6.33 8.13 -28.60
N ARG A 81 6.01 8.73 -27.45
CA ARG A 81 5.12 9.90 -27.40
C ARG A 81 5.86 11.16 -27.87
N PRO A 82 5.19 12.05 -28.61
CA PRO A 82 5.76 13.34 -28.94
C PRO A 82 5.85 14.23 -27.69
N GLU A 83 6.85 15.12 -27.65
CA GLU A 83 7.11 16.00 -26.50
C GLU A 83 5.91 16.90 -26.16
N CYS A 84 5.13 17.34 -27.17
CA CYS A 84 3.92 18.12 -26.96
C CYS A 84 2.81 17.33 -26.23
N GLU A 85 2.72 16.01 -26.40
CA GLU A 85 1.80 15.18 -25.62
C GLU A 85 2.25 15.09 -24.16
N ASP A 86 3.55 14.88 -23.91
CA ASP A 86 4.09 14.88 -22.54
C ASP A 86 3.89 16.24 -21.85
N TRP A 87 4.03 17.34 -22.60
CA TRP A 87 3.72 18.68 -22.11
C TRP A 87 2.24 18.84 -21.74
N LEU A 88 1.33 18.31 -22.56
CA LEU A 88 -0.11 18.38 -22.34
C LEU A 88 -0.55 17.52 -21.16
N ARG A 89 -0.01 16.30 -21.01
CA ARG A 89 -0.32 15.36 -19.90
C ARG A 89 0.03 15.90 -18.51
N ARG A 90 0.96 16.86 -18.42
CA ARG A 90 1.27 17.54 -17.15
C ARG A 90 0.22 18.58 -16.75
N ARG A 91 -0.62 19.01 -17.69
CA ARG A 91 -1.58 20.12 -17.52
C ARG A 91 -3.04 19.69 -17.60
N VAL A 92 -3.31 18.64 -18.35
CA VAL A 92 -4.67 18.13 -18.60
C VAL A 92 -4.72 16.64 -18.27
N PRO A 93 -5.74 16.17 -17.53
CA PRO A 93 -5.88 14.75 -17.24
C PRO A 93 -6.30 13.96 -18.49
N PHE A 94 -5.79 12.73 -18.60
CA PHE A 94 -6.11 11.78 -19.67
C PHE A 94 -6.94 10.62 -19.11
N THR A 95 -7.84 10.05 -19.90
CA THR A 95 -8.68 8.92 -19.45
C THR A 95 -8.06 7.56 -19.70
N THR A 96 -7.41 7.38 -20.84
CA THR A 96 -7.02 6.06 -21.36
C THR A 96 -5.51 5.92 -21.38
N PHE A 97 -5.03 4.78 -20.90
CA PHE A 97 -3.61 4.49 -20.70
C PHE A 97 -3.28 3.06 -21.12
N LEU A 98 -2.03 2.84 -21.52
CA LEU A 98 -1.53 1.49 -21.74
C LEU A 98 -1.43 0.73 -20.42
N ILE A 99 -1.86 -0.53 -20.46
CA ILE A 99 -1.63 -1.50 -19.39
C ILE A 99 -0.65 -2.57 -19.86
N HIS A 100 -0.09 -3.31 -18.91
CA HIS A 100 0.81 -4.43 -19.20
C HIS A 100 0.10 -5.54 -19.97
N GLY A 101 0.89 -6.40 -20.63
CA GLY A 101 0.38 -7.49 -21.44
C GLY A 101 -0.31 -8.61 -20.65
N LYS A 102 -0.88 -9.57 -21.38
CA LYS A 102 -1.69 -10.68 -20.85
C LYS A 102 -1.01 -11.44 -19.70
N TYR A 103 0.28 -11.75 -19.86
CA TYR A 103 1.05 -12.49 -18.85
C TYR A 103 1.21 -11.72 -17.53
N ASP A 104 1.50 -10.41 -17.61
CA ASP A 104 1.64 -9.56 -16.42
C ASP A 104 0.29 -9.38 -15.71
N ILE A 105 -0.80 -9.28 -16.46
CA ILE A 105 -2.16 -9.22 -15.90
C ILE A 105 -2.48 -10.49 -15.13
N GLN A 106 -2.21 -11.67 -15.69
CA GLN A 106 -2.43 -12.94 -14.98
C GLN A 106 -1.62 -13.04 -13.68
N LYS A 107 -0.33 -12.67 -13.71
CA LYS A 107 0.51 -12.61 -12.50
C LYS A 107 -0.04 -11.70 -11.42
N LYS A 108 -0.61 -10.56 -11.80
CA LYS A 108 -1.24 -9.62 -10.86
C LYS A 108 -2.52 -10.18 -10.23
N LEU A 109 -3.26 -11.03 -10.96
CA LEU A 109 -4.49 -11.66 -10.49
C LEU A 109 -4.24 -12.93 -9.66
N GLU A 110 -3.15 -13.66 -9.92
CA GLU A 110 -2.86 -14.97 -9.33
C GLU A 110 -3.00 -15.02 -7.80
N PRO A 111 -2.49 -14.05 -7.01
CA PRO A 111 -2.58 -14.11 -5.55
C PRO A 111 -4.02 -14.17 -4.99
N LEU A 112 -5.00 -13.62 -5.72
CA LEU A 112 -6.38 -13.48 -5.25
C LEU A 112 -7.38 -14.32 -6.07
N PHE A 113 -7.04 -14.69 -7.30
CA PHE A 113 -7.96 -15.32 -8.26
C PHE A 113 -7.44 -16.63 -8.84
N LYS A 114 -6.45 -17.27 -8.20
CA LYS A 114 -5.83 -18.52 -8.67
C LYS A 114 -6.84 -19.57 -9.17
N ASP A 115 -7.95 -19.76 -8.44
CA ASP A 115 -8.99 -20.76 -8.77
C ASP A 115 -9.82 -20.42 -10.01
N TYR A 116 -9.73 -19.18 -10.48
CA TYR A 116 -10.38 -18.67 -11.69
C TYR A 116 -9.40 -18.48 -12.85
N LEU A 117 -8.10 -18.70 -12.66
CA LEU A 117 -7.10 -18.55 -13.73
C LEU A 117 -6.91 -19.87 -14.47
N ILE A 118 -6.76 -19.78 -15.79
CA ILE A 118 -6.32 -20.92 -16.60
C ILE A 118 -4.83 -21.15 -16.31
N PRO A 119 -4.40 -22.39 -16.01
CA PRO A 119 -2.98 -22.72 -15.90
C PRO A 119 -2.24 -22.27 -17.17
N THR A 120 -1.30 -21.35 -17.02
CA THR A 120 -0.58 -20.76 -18.15
C THR A 120 0.86 -21.24 -18.13
N GLU A 121 1.25 -22.02 -19.14
CA GLU A 121 2.61 -22.50 -19.35
C GLU A 121 3.22 -21.88 -20.60
N TRP A 122 4.55 -21.71 -20.62
CA TRP A 122 5.26 -21.32 -21.83
C TRP A 122 5.27 -22.50 -22.80
N LEU A 123 4.55 -22.35 -23.92
CA LEU A 123 4.57 -23.33 -25.00
C LEU A 123 5.95 -23.35 -25.66
N GLN A 124 6.69 -24.45 -25.47
CA GLN A 124 7.96 -24.69 -26.17
C GLN A 124 7.75 -25.36 -27.54
N ASP A 125 6.61 -26.03 -27.74
CA ASP A 125 6.28 -26.79 -28.95
C ASP A 125 4.84 -26.47 -29.44
N PRO A 126 4.68 -25.87 -30.64
CA PRO A 126 3.38 -25.61 -31.25
C PRO A 126 2.53 -26.86 -31.53
N ASP A 127 3.13 -28.03 -31.73
CA ASP A 127 2.40 -29.25 -32.13
C ASP A 127 1.62 -29.86 -30.94
N GLN A 128 2.14 -29.76 -29.71
CA GLN A 128 1.40 -30.13 -28.50
C GLN A 128 0.15 -29.26 -28.29
N PHE A 129 0.23 -27.98 -28.62
CA PHE A 129 -0.90 -27.05 -28.52
C PHE A 129 -2.01 -27.44 -29.50
N LEU A 130 -1.66 -27.77 -30.75
CA LEU A 130 -2.64 -28.21 -31.76
C LEU A 130 -3.32 -29.54 -31.38
N ALA A 131 -2.59 -30.46 -30.74
CA ALA A 131 -3.16 -31.71 -30.23
C ALA A 131 -4.16 -31.48 -29.08
N TYR A 132 -3.86 -30.55 -28.17
CA TYR A 132 -4.75 -30.15 -27.08
C TYR A 132 -6.05 -29.53 -27.61
N LEU A 133 -5.94 -28.62 -28.57
CA LEU A 133 -7.09 -27.93 -29.17
C LEU A 133 -8.05 -28.89 -29.90
N ASN A 134 -7.54 -29.93 -30.56
CA ASN A 134 -8.35 -30.92 -31.29
C ASN A 134 -9.23 -31.80 -30.39
N VAL A 135 -8.92 -31.92 -29.10
CA VAL A 135 -9.68 -32.76 -28.15
C VAL A 135 -10.85 -32.01 -27.51
N HIS A 136 -10.81 -30.67 -27.50
CA HIS A 136 -11.69 -29.86 -26.62
C HIS A 136 -12.89 -29.18 -27.30
N GLY A 137 -13.12 -29.37 -28.60
CA GLY A 137 -14.35 -28.96 -29.28
C GLY A 137 -14.64 -27.45 -29.24
N GLU A 138 -15.85 -27.05 -29.66
CA GLU A 138 -16.27 -25.64 -29.72
C GLU A 138 -16.14 -24.95 -28.35
N VAL A 139 -15.31 -23.90 -28.28
CA VAL A 139 -15.15 -23.07 -27.08
C VAL A 139 -16.15 -21.91 -27.16
N VAL A 140 -17.06 -21.84 -26.18
CA VAL A 140 -17.88 -20.64 -25.98
C VAL A 140 -17.11 -19.71 -25.07
N ASP A 141 -16.78 -18.52 -25.57
CA ASP A 141 -16.23 -17.46 -24.75
C ASP A 141 -17.30 -16.41 -24.43
N PHE A 142 -17.19 -15.79 -23.26
CA PHE A 142 -18.02 -14.70 -22.81
C PHE A 142 -17.15 -13.46 -22.72
N ARG A 143 -17.42 -12.46 -23.57
CA ARG A 143 -16.83 -11.13 -23.44
C ARG A 143 -17.65 -10.33 -22.45
N ILE A 144 -16.98 -9.78 -21.46
CA ILE A 144 -17.51 -8.83 -20.49
C ILE A 144 -16.78 -7.51 -20.70
N HIS A 145 -17.51 -6.51 -21.17
CA HIS A 145 -17.04 -5.15 -21.31
C HIS A 145 -17.50 -4.35 -20.10
N ILE A 146 -16.54 -3.80 -19.36
CA ILE A 146 -16.76 -2.91 -18.21
C ILE A 146 -16.08 -1.57 -18.45
N GLN A 147 -16.70 -0.50 -17.93
CA GLN A 147 -16.17 0.85 -17.96
C GLN A 147 -16.31 1.50 -16.59
N ARG A 148 -15.47 2.50 -16.31
CA ARG A 148 -15.76 3.43 -15.21
C ARG A 148 -16.92 4.34 -15.60
N ASP A 149 -17.83 4.55 -14.65
CA ASP A 149 -18.98 5.42 -14.81
C ASP A 149 -18.65 6.89 -14.47
N GLY A 150 -19.65 7.78 -14.50
CA GLY A 150 -19.50 9.18 -14.11
C GLY A 150 -19.22 9.44 -12.62
N THR A 151 -19.11 8.39 -11.80
CA THR A 151 -18.63 8.45 -10.41
C THR A 151 -17.23 7.87 -10.26
N GLY A 152 -16.64 7.40 -11.36
CA GLY A 152 -15.35 6.74 -11.39
C GLY A 152 -15.40 5.28 -10.94
N ARG A 153 -16.58 4.65 -10.80
CA ARG A 153 -16.71 3.24 -10.37
C ARG A 153 -16.87 2.31 -11.57
N TRP A 154 -16.38 1.08 -11.45
CA TRP A 154 -16.59 0.06 -12.47
C TRP A 154 -18.06 -0.31 -12.60
N ALA A 155 -18.55 -0.34 -13.84
CA ALA A 155 -19.89 -0.76 -14.20
C ALA A 155 -19.85 -1.69 -15.43
N LEU A 156 -20.83 -2.59 -15.52
CA LEU A 156 -21.02 -3.43 -16.69
C LEU A 156 -21.56 -2.59 -17.86
N THR A 157 -20.80 -2.52 -18.95
CA THR A 157 -21.22 -1.88 -20.21
C THR A 157 -22.00 -2.88 -21.06
N ARG A 158 -21.44 -4.07 -21.29
CA ARG A 158 -22.08 -5.13 -22.08
C ARG A 158 -21.47 -6.49 -21.76
N MET A 159 -22.31 -7.52 -21.76
CA MET A 159 -21.91 -8.92 -21.72
C MET A 159 -22.50 -9.65 -22.92
N TYR A 160 -21.69 -10.45 -23.63
CA TYR A 160 -22.15 -11.23 -24.77
C TYR A 160 -21.31 -12.49 -24.97
N ALA A 161 -21.91 -13.51 -25.56
CA ALA A 161 -21.22 -14.74 -25.92
C ALA A 161 -20.64 -14.63 -27.34
N ARG A 162 -19.44 -15.16 -27.55
CA ARG A 162 -18.85 -15.37 -28.86
C ARG A 162 -18.69 -16.86 -29.12
N THR A 163 -19.26 -17.32 -30.22
CA THR A 163 -19.13 -18.69 -30.72
C THR A 163 -18.20 -18.72 -31.93
N GLY A 164 -17.16 -19.56 -31.87
CA GLY A 164 -16.26 -19.82 -33.00
C GLY A 164 -16.93 -20.63 -34.12
N ASN A 165 -16.34 -20.65 -35.30
CA ASN A 165 -16.76 -21.55 -36.38
C ASN A 165 -16.20 -22.96 -36.16
N THR A 166 -16.91 -23.99 -36.67
CA THR A 166 -16.58 -25.43 -36.55
C THR A 166 -15.15 -25.81 -36.99
N ASP A 167 -14.48 -24.99 -37.79
CA ASP A 167 -13.12 -25.24 -38.31
C ASP A 167 -12.04 -24.27 -37.75
N SER A 168 -12.36 -23.48 -36.72
CA SER A 168 -11.40 -22.55 -36.11
C SER A 168 -11.45 -22.53 -34.59
N VAL A 169 -10.32 -22.83 -33.98
CA VAL A 169 -10.17 -22.87 -32.51
C VAL A 169 -10.11 -21.46 -31.87
N ILE A 170 -10.07 -20.41 -32.69
CA ILE A 170 -10.04 -19.03 -32.22
C ILE A 170 -11.42 -18.40 -32.46
N CYS A 171 -12.10 -17.97 -31.40
CA CYS A 171 -13.36 -17.22 -31.43
C CYS A 171 -13.18 -15.76 -31.90
N ASN A 172 -12.55 -15.60 -33.07
CA ASN A 172 -12.33 -14.28 -33.63
C ASN A 172 -13.55 -13.87 -34.46
N ILE A 173 -14.28 -12.84 -34.01
CA ILE A 173 -15.44 -12.27 -34.73
C ILE A 173 -15.04 -11.89 -36.17
N SER A 174 -13.81 -11.41 -36.37
CA SER A 174 -13.25 -11.05 -37.69
C SER A 174 -13.07 -12.25 -38.65
N LYS A 175 -13.14 -13.49 -38.15
CA LYS A 175 -13.03 -14.74 -38.94
C LYS A 175 -14.35 -15.54 -39.00
N GLY A 176 -15.48 -14.87 -38.76
CA GLY A 176 -16.82 -15.43 -38.98
C GLY A 176 -17.50 -16.01 -37.73
N GLY A 177 -17.00 -15.72 -36.52
CA GLY A 177 -17.70 -16.04 -35.28
C GLY A 177 -19.00 -15.25 -35.10
N ARG A 178 -19.95 -15.77 -34.32
CA ARG A 178 -21.25 -15.13 -34.06
C ARG A 178 -21.30 -14.52 -32.67
N ILE A 179 -22.05 -13.43 -32.54
CA ILE A 179 -22.40 -12.82 -31.25
C ILE A 179 -23.80 -13.29 -30.89
N GLU A 180 -23.96 -13.87 -29.71
CA GLU A 180 -25.25 -14.27 -29.16
C GLU A 180 -25.53 -13.54 -27.85
N ASP A 181 -26.81 -13.37 -27.53
CA ASP A 181 -27.20 -12.83 -26.24
C ASP A 181 -26.75 -13.77 -25.11
N VAL A 182 -26.19 -13.20 -24.05
CA VAL A 182 -25.61 -13.98 -22.97
C VAL A 182 -26.67 -14.75 -22.18
N ALA A 183 -27.87 -14.20 -22.00
CA ALA A 183 -28.92 -14.87 -21.25
C ALA A 183 -29.40 -16.09 -22.04
N ASP A 184 -29.70 -15.92 -23.33
CA ASP A 184 -30.12 -17.03 -24.20
C ASP A 184 -29.06 -18.12 -24.27
N MET A 185 -27.78 -17.75 -24.33
CA MET A 185 -26.69 -18.71 -24.35
C MET A 185 -26.56 -19.46 -23.01
N LEU A 186 -26.55 -18.74 -21.89
CA LEU A 186 -26.41 -19.34 -20.57
C LEU A 186 -27.64 -20.20 -20.20
N TYR A 187 -28.86 -19.82 -20.57
CA TYR A 187 -30.04 -20.67 -20.34
C TYR A 187 -30.01 -21.93 -21.19
N ARG A 188 -29.42 -21.87 -22.40
CA ARG A 188 -29.26 -23.05 -23.27
C ARG A 188 -28.22 -24.02 -22.73
N LEU A 189 -27.09 -23.52 -22.24
CA LEU A 189 -25.97 -24.33 -21.74
C LEU A 189 -26.15 -24.77 -20.28
N PHE A 190 -26.72 -23.90 -19.44
CA PHE A 190 -26.82 -24.05 -17.98
C PHE A 190 -28.21 -23.64 -17.45
N PRO A 191 -29.31 -24.33 -17.83
CA PRO A 191 -30.68 -23.87 -17.55
C PRO A 191 -30.99 -23.53 -16.08
N SER A 192 -30.40 -24.26 -15.13
CA SER A 192 -30.62 -24.05 -13.68
C SER A 192 -29.59 -23.14 -13.01
N GLN A 193 -28.54 -22.73 -13.72
CA GLN A 193 -27.42 -21.95 -13.15
C GLN A 193 -27.16 -20.64 -13.90
N ALA A 194 -27.85 -20.36 -15.01
CA ALA A 194 -27.62 -19.21 -15.89
C ALA A 194 -27.51 -17.88 -15.12
N ASP A 195 -28.50 -17.55 -14.30
CA ASP A 195 -28.53 -16.30 -13.51
C ASP A 195 -27.43 -16.22 -12.45
N ARG A 196 -27.00 -17.37 -11.92
CA ARG A 196 -25.91 -17.45 -10.95
C ARG A 196 -24.59 -17.17 -11.66
N ILE A 197 -24.34 -17.87 -12.77
CA ILE A 197 -23.11 -17.76 -13.57
C ILE A 197 -22.96 -16.35 -14.14
N SER A 198 -24.03 -15.76 -14.68
CA SER A 198 -24.00 -14.39 -15.20
C SER A 198 -23.59 -13.37 -14.13
N ARG A 199 -24.23 -13.41 -12.95
CA ARG A 199 -23.90 -12.52 -11.82
C ARG A 199 -22.51 -12.76 -11.25
N GLU A 200 -22.07 -14.01 -11.21
CA GLU A 200 -20.72 -14.37 -10.74
C GLU A 200 -19.65 -13.84 -11.71
N MET A 201 -19.86 -14.00 -13.02
CA MET A 201 -18.99 -13.45 -14.06
C MET A 201 -18.87 -11.92 -13.98
N GLU A 202 -19.99 -11.20 -13.84
CA GLU A 202 -19.98 -9.74 -13.68
C GLU A 202 -19.19 -9.28 -12.44
N ARG A 203 -19.47 -9.89 -11.28
CA ARG A 203 -18.76 -9.57 -10.03
C ARG A 203 -17.27 -9.90 -10.12
N LEU A 204 -16.93 -11.02 -10.75
CA LEU A 204 -15.55 -11.44 -10.95
C LEU A 204 -14.80 -10.45 -11.85
N ALA A 205 -15.42 -10.00 -12.94
CA ALA A 205 -14.84 -8.99 -13.83
C ALA A 205 -14.52 -7.68 -13.09
N ILE A 206 -15.47 -7.15 -12.31
CA ILE A 206 -15.26 -5.92 -11.54
C ILE A 206 -14.14 -6.08 -10.50
N ARG A 207 -14.13 -7.18 -9.74
CA ARG A 207 -13.08 -7.45 -8.73
C ARG A 207 -11.70 -7.63 -9.36
N MET A 208 -11.62 -8.31 -10.50
CA MET A 208 -10.38 -8.46 -11.26
C MET A 208 -9.92 -7.12 -11.82
N ALA A 209 -10.82 -6.28 -12.33
CA ALA A 209 -10.50 -4.96 -12.87
C ALA A 209 -9.87 -4.05 -11.80
N GLU A 210 -10.46 -4.02 -10.61
CA GLU A 210 -9.93 -3.25 -9.49
C GLU A 210 -8.57 -3.80 -9.02
N THR A 211 -8.39 -5.12 -9.01
CA THR A 211 -7.09 -5.74 -8.70
C THR A 211 -6.02 -5.39 -9.74
N ILE A 212 -6.37 -5.41 -11.03
CA ILE A 212 -5.47 -4.97 -12.11
C ILE A 212 -5.10 -3.49 -11.93
N ASN A 213 -6.08 -2.63 -11.63
CA ASN A 213 -5.87 -1.20 -11.46
C ASN A 213 -4.91 -0.86 -10.30
N ARG A 214 -4.82 -1.70 -9.26
CA ARG A 214 -3.91 -1.47 -8.11
C ARG A 214 -2.44 -1.32 -8.49
N SER A 215 -2.02 -1.88 -9.63
CA SER A 215 -0.64 -1.79 -10.12
C SER A 215 -0.31 -0.55 -10.95
N TYR A 216 -1.24 0.40 -11.11
CA TYR A 216 -1.07 1.58 -11.94
C TYR A 216 -1.34 2.85 -11.14
N SER A 217 -0.59 3.93 -11.38
CA SER A 217 -0.85 5.22 -10.72
C SER A 217 -2.06 5.97 -11.29
N PHE A 218 -2.68 5.48 -12.36
CA PHE A 218 -3.87 6.04 -13.00
C PHE A 218 -5.08 5.10 -12.85
N LEU A 219 -6.28 5.59 -13.11
CA LEU A 219 -7.49 4.78 -13.22
C LEU A 219 -7.61 4.25 -14.65
N ILE A 220 -7.80 2.94 -14.79
CA ILE A 220 -8.15 2.32 -16.06
C ILE A 220 -9.62 2.68 -16.33
N ASP A 221 -9.91 3.18 -17.51
CA ASP A 221 -11.23 3.65 -17.94
C ASP A 221 -12.13 2.51 -18.42
N GLU A 222 -11.58 1.54 -19.15
CA GLU A 222 -12.34 0.42 -19.72
C GLU A 222 -11.53 -0.86 -19.85
N LEU A 223 -12.20 -2.01 -19.73
CA LEU A 223 -11.61 -3.33 -19.98
C LEU A 223 -12.62 -4.23 -20.68
N GLY A 224 -12.15 -4.91 -21.73
CA GLY A 224 -12.82 -6.08 -22.28
C GLY A 224 -12.17 -7.35 -21.73
N MET A 225 -12.90 -8.10 -20.93
CA MET A 225 -12.44 -9.33 -20.29
C MET A 225 -13.11 -10.55 -20.92
N ASP A 226 -12.31 -11.58 -21.20
CA ASP A 226 -12.79 -12.83 -21.77
C ASP A 226 -12.82 -13.93 -20.71
N PHE A 227 -13.96 -14.62 -20.64
CA PHE A 227 -14.18 -15.73 -19.73
C PHE A 227 -14.65 -16.96 -20.50
N ILE A 228 -14.36 -18.13 -19.95
CA ILE A 228 -14.94 -19.40 -20.39
C ILE A 228 -15.67 -20.04 -19.21
N VAL A 229 -16.70 -20.81 -19.52
CA VAL A 229 -17.45 -21.57 -18.51
C VAL A 229 -17.41 -23.04 -18.87
N THR A 230 -16.93 -23.88 -17.96
CA THR A 230 -16.88 -25.34 -18.19
C THR A 230 -18.27 -25.95 -18.14
N PRO A 231 -18.47 -27.18 -18.66
CA PRO A 231 -19.76 -27.88 -18.53
C PRO A 231 -20.26 -28.03 -17.09
N GLY A 232 -19.36 -28.00 -16.11
CA GLY A 232 -19.71 -28.02 -14.68
C GLY A 232 -20.20 -26.67 -14.12
N GLY A 233 -20.17 -25.60 -14.92
CA GLY A 233 -20.51 -24.24 -14.49
C GLY A 233 -19.37 -23.49 -13.79
N GLN A 234 -18.13 -23.97 -13.91
CA GLN A 234 -16.95 -23.29 -13.36
C GLN A 234 -16.47 -22.22 -14.33
N ILE A 235 -16.17 -21.03 -13.82
CA ILE A 235 -15.75 -19.86 -14.60
C ILE A 235 -14.23 -19.77 -14.60
N PHE A 236 -13.65 -19.51 -15.77
CA PHE A 236 -12.22 -19.20 -15.91
C PHE A 236 -12.00 -17.91 -16.69
N PHE A 237 -11.07 -17.10 -16.22
CA PHE A 237 -10.56 -15.91 -16.88
C PHE A 237 -9.51 -16.28 -17.91
N VAL A 238 -9.63 -15.72 -19.12
CA VAL A 238 -8.73 -15.94 -20.24
C VAL A 238 -7.77 -14.75 -20.38
N GLU A 239 -8.32 -13.56 -20.64
CA GLU A 239 -7.54 -12.35 -20.91
C GLU A 239 -8.34 -11.07 -20.63
N ALA A 240 -7.62 -9.96 -20.50
CA ALA A 240 -8.20 -8.62 -20.45
C ALA A 240 -7.45 -7.71 -21.44
N ASN A 241 -8.19 -6.86 -22.15
CA ASN A 241 -7.64 -5.88 -23.09
C ASN A 241 -8.27 -4.50 -22.84
N ILE A 242 -7.47 -3.44 -23.00
CA ILE A 242 -7.96 -2.06 -23.08
C ILE A 242 -8.57 -1.77 -24.45
N SER A 243 -9.44 -0.78 -24.51
CA SER A 243 -10.11 -0.33 -25.74
C SER A 243 -10.67 -1.48 -26.59
N PRO A 244 -11.52 -2.34 -25.98
CA PRO A 244 -12.05 -3.50 -26.67
C PRO A 244 -12.93 -3.10 -27.87
N PRO A 245 -12.96 -3.91 -28.94
CA PRO A 245 -13.91 -3.71 -30.04
C PRO A 245 -15.37 -3.76 -29.54
N THR A 246 -16.22 -2.93 -30.13
CA THR A 246 -17.61 -2.68 -29.70
C THR A 246 -18.66 -3.03 -30.74
N PRO A 247 -18.74 -4.30 -31.19
CA PRO A 247 -19.76 -4.68 -32.15
C PRO A 247 -21.17 -4.43 -31.57
N SER A 248 -21.93 -3.58 -32.25
CA SER A 248 -23.34 -3.30 -31.96
C SER A 248 -23.65 -2.62 -30.61
N HIS A 249 -22.68 -1.97 -29.96
CA HIS A 249 -22.90 -1.24 -28.71
C HIS A 249 -22.02 0.02 -28.52
N GLU A 250 -21.59 0.63 -29.63
CA GLU A 250 -20.71 1.80 -29.59
C GLU A 250 -21.37 3.00 -28.90
N GLN A 251 -22.66 3.25 -29.12
CA GLN A 251 -23.39 4.30 -28.43
C GLN A 251 -23.32 4.16 -26.89
N VAL A 252 -23.48 2.93 -26.37
CA VAL A 252 -23.43 2.67 -24.93
C VAL A 252 -22.03 2.93 -24.38
N ARG A 253 -20.99 2.51 -25.12
CA ARG A 253 -19.59 2.79 -24.77
C ARG A 253 -19.31 4.29 -24.76
N ALA A 254 -19.72 5.01 -25.80
CA ALA A 254 -19.52 6.46 -25.92
C ALA A 254 -20.20 7.23 -24.77
N ALA A 255 -21.43 6.83 -24.39
CA ALA A 255 -22.11 7.41 -23.24
C ALA A 255 -21.30 7.23 -21.95
N GLY A 256 -20.82 6.01 -21.68
CA GLY A 256 -19.93 5.72 -20.55
C GLY A 256 -18.62 6.50 -20.60
N THR A 257 -17.98 6.58 -21.78
CA THR A 257 -16.74 7.36 -21.98
C THR A 257 -16.93 8.84 -21.64
N ILE A 258 -18.03 9.47 -22.10
CA ILE A 258 -18.31 10.88 -21.83
C ILE A 258 -18.63 11.10 -20.36
N GLU A 259 -19.39 10.21 -19.72
CA GLU A 259 -19.67 10.30 -18.28
C GLU A 259 -18.38 10.20 -17.45
N TYR A 260 -17.50 9.26 -17.77
CA TYR A 260 -16.19 9.15 -17.13
C TYR A 260 -15.31 10.37 -17.41
N ALA A 261 -15.34 10.94 -18.61
CA ALA A 261 -14.62 12.16 -18.93
C ALA A 261 -15.04 13.32 -18.01
N HIS A 262 -16.34 13.47 -17.73
CA HIS A 262 -16.85 14.44 -16.75
C HIS A 262 -16.34 14.19 -15.34
N TYR A 263 -16.20 12.92 -14.93
CA TYR A 263 -15.59 12.56 -13.65
C TYR A 263 -14.12 12.99 -13.60
N VAL A 264 -13.33 12.63 -14.61
CA VAL A 264 -11.89 12.93 -14.67
C VAL A 264 -11.62 14.44 -14.76
N ALA A 265 -12.43 15.20 -15.50
CA ALA A 265 -12.32 16.66 -15.52
C ALA A 265 -12.60 17.32 -14.16
N LYS A 266 -13.24 16.59 -13.24
CA LYS A 266 -13.47 17.02 -11.85
C LYS A 266 -12.49 16.37 -10.86
N ALA A 267 -11.52 15.59 -11.34
CA ALA A 267 -10.50 15.00 -10.48
C ALA A 267 -9.81 16.11 -9.66
N GLY A 268 -9.67 15.87 -8.36
CA GLY A 268 -9.04 16.84 -7.46
C GLY A 268 -9.92 18.04 -7.05
N GLN A 269 -11.16 18.14 -7.54
CA GLN A 269 -12.09 19.17 -7.04
C GLN A 269 -12.51 18.87 -5.59
N LEU A 270 -12.62 19.94 -4.79
CA LEU A 270 -12.77 19.89 -3.33
C LEU A 270 -14.01 19.09 -2.91
N ALA A 271 -13.81 18.11 -2.02
CA ALA A 271 -14.90 17.44 -1.32
C ALA A 271 -15.43 18.35 -0.18
N PRO A 272 -16.74 18.36 0.12
CA PRO A 272 -17.33 19.20 1.16
C PRO A 272 -17.07 18.75 2.61
N HIS A 273 -16.01 17.98 2.87
CA HIS A 273 -15.69 17.46 4.19
C HIS A 273 -14.17 17.52 4.42
N PRO A 274 -13.72 17.59 5.68
CA PRO A 274 -12.32 17.39 6.01
C PRO A 274 -11.85 16.05 5.43
N VAL A 275 -10.72 16.06 4.73
CA VAL A 275 -10.14 14.92 4.05
C VAL A 275 -8.86 14.51 4.75
N ILE A 276 -8.84 13.27 5.24
CA ILE A 276 -7.64 12.64 5.79
C ILE A 276 -7.12 11.66 4.74
N ALA A 277 -5.83 11.69 4.45
CA ALA A 277 -5.22 10.66 3.63
C ALA A 277 -4.10 9.94 4.36
N MET A 278 -4.11 8.61 4.33
CA MET A 278 -3.06 7.78 4.89
C MET A 278 -2.01 7.44 3.82
N LEU A 279 -0.78 7.91 4.01
CA LEU A 279 0.35 7.60 3.12
C LEU A 279 1.01 6.29 3.56
N THR A 280 0.90 5.23 2.76
CA THR A 280 1.52 3.92 3.03
C THR A 280 1.83 3.13 1.76
N ASN A 281 2.80 2.22 1.83
CA ASN A 281 3.10 1.23 0.80
C ASN A 281 3.09 -0.22 1.33
N ASP A 282 2.70 -0.43 2.60
CA ASP A 282 2.78 -1.73 3.25
C ASP A 282 1.42 -2.45 3.20
N PRO A 283 1.33 -3.65 2.61
CA PRO A 283 0.09 -4.42 2.57
C PRO A 283 -0.46 -4.78 3.97
N ASN A 284 0.39 -4.83 5.00
CA ASN A 284 -0.03 -5.12 6.37
C ASN A 284 -0.81 -3.97 7.02
N ASP A 285 -0.81 -2.77 6.44
CA ASP A 285 -1.59 -1.64 6.97
C ASP A 285 -3.07 -1.73 6.60
N LYS A 286 -3.52 -2.76 5.85
CA LYS A 286 -4.91 -2.85 5.37
C LYS A 286 -5.93 -2.82 6.51
N GLN A 287 -5.74 -3.60 7.59
CA GLN A 287 -6.68 -3.58 8.72
C GLN A 287 -6.68 -2.22 9.44
N LEU A 288 -5.53 -1.55 9.50
CA LEU A 288 -5.43 -0.21 10.07
C LEU A 288 -6.13 0.84 9.20
N ALA A 289 -6.00 0.73 7.88
CA ALA A 289 -6.74 1.57 6.93
C ALA A 289 -8.25 1.37 7.07
N ASP A 290 -8.73 0.13 7.26
CA ASP A 290 -10.15 -0.17 7.50
C ASP A 290 -10.63 0.56 8.76
N ALA A 291 -9.92 0.38 9.88
CA ALA A 291 -10.23 1.04 11.15
C ALA A 291 -10.20 2.58 11.04
N CYS A 292 -9.23 3.13 10.31
CA CYS A 292 -9.13 4.56 10.03
C CYS A 292 -10.32 5.08 9.22
N ALA A 293 -10.77 4.34 8.19
CA ALA A 293 -11.95 4.72 7.41
C ALA A 293 -13.22 4.76 8.26
N TYR A 294 -13.45 3.75 9.11
CA TYR A 294 -14.59 3.74 10.03
C TYR A 294 -14.52 4.87 11.05
N SER A 295 -13.35 5.12 11.64
CA SER A 295 -13.12 6.21 12.59
C SER A 295 -13.30 7.59 11.93
N ALA A 296 -12.83 7.78 10.70
CA ALA A 296 -13.02 9.02 9.94
C ALA A 296 -14.50 9.29 9.65
N LYS A 297 -15.24 8.25 9.22
CA LYS A 297 -16.69 8.35 9.01
C LYS A 297 -17.43 8.73 10.29
N TRP A 298 -17.05 8.15 11.44
CA TRP A 298 -17.59 8.52 12.75
C TRP A 298 -17.34 9.99 13.11
N ASN A 299 -16.19 10.54 12.69
CA ASN A 299 -15.80 11.94 12.90
C ASN A 299 -16.26 12.89 11.77
N ASN A 300 -17.19 12.48 10.90
CA ASN A 300 -17.67 13.25 9.75
C ASN A 300 -16.56 13.74 8.80
N ALA A 301 -15.54 12.90 8.59
CA ALA A 301 -14.43 13.14 7.69
C ALA A 301 -14.38 12.10 6.56
N ALA A 302 -13.86 12.52 5.41
CA ALA A 302 -13.52 11.60 4.32
C ALA A 302 -12.15 10.98 4.59
N PHE A 303 -11.97 9.73 4.16
CA PHE A 303 -10.71 9.01 4.29
C PHE A 303 -10.38 8.24 3.03
N TYR A 304 -9.10 8.27 2.65
CA TYR A 304 -8.52 7.34 1.70
C TYR A 304 -7.08 7.01 2.08
N TYR A 305 -6.55 5.89 1.60
CA TYR A 305 -5.11 5.66 1.65
C TYR A 305 -4.52 5.74 0.24
N PHE A 306 -3.22 6.00 0.14
CA PHE A 306 -2.50 6.09 -1.13
C PHE A 306 -1.03 5.74 -0.96
N ALA A 307 -0.40 5.28 -2.04
CA ALA A 307 1.03 5.04 -2.11
C ALA A 307 1.78 6.23 -2.72
N PRO A 308 3.10 6.36 -2.50
CA PRO A 308 3.90 7.44 -3.07
C PRO A 308 3.69 7.69 -4.58
N HIS A 309 3.57 6.61 -5.37
CA HIS A 309 3.41 6.69 -6.82
C HIS A 309 2.01 7.13 -7.29
N ASP A 310 1.04 7.25 -6.37
CA ASP A 310 -0.33 7.66 -6.68
C ASP A 310 -0.53 9.19 -6.70
N VAL A 311 0.51 9.97 -6.36
CA VAL A 311 0.45 11.44 -6.29
C VAL A 311 0.66 12.06 -7.67
N HIS A 312 -0.34 12.80 -8.15
CA HIS A 312 -0.26 13.58 -9.40
C HIS A 312 -0.17 15.07 -9.06
N ALA A 313 1.03 15.52 -8.71
CA ALA A 313 1.26 16.87 -8.16
C ALA A 313 0.80 18.00 -9.09
N GLU A 314 1.21 17.97 -10.36
CA GLU A 314 0.87 19.00 -11.35
C GLU A 314 -0.64 19.07 -11.62
N LEU A 315 -1.30 17.91 -11.64
CA LEU A 315 -2.75 17.81 -11.87
C LEU A 315 -3.57 17.99 -10.58
N ARG A 316 -2.91 18.16 -9.42
CA ARG A 316 -3.51 18.42 -8.11
C ARG A 316 -4.56 17.41 -7.65
N TYR A 317 -4.34 16.13 -7.96
CA TYR A 317 -5.11 15.03 -7.39
C TYR A 317 -4.22 13.87 -6.97
N ILE A 318 -4.79 12.97 -6.17
CA ILE A 318 -4.14 11.73 -5.74
C ILE A 318 -5.04 10.57 -6.14
N LYS A 319 -4.48 9.49 -6.70
CA LYS A 319 -5.22 8.24 -6.85
C LYS A 319 -5.31 7.57 -5.46
N GLY A 320 -6.39 7.84 -4.74
CA GLY A 320 -6.65 7.24 -3.43
C GLY A 320 -7.48 5.97 -3.54
N TYR A 321 -7.43 5.13 -2.51
CA TYR A 321 -8.37 4.03 -2.31
C TYR A 321 -9.36 4.45 -1.23
N VAL A 322 -10.64 4.42 -1.55
CA VAL A 322 -11.75 4.78 -0.65
C VAL A 322 -12.52 3.53 -0.27
N LEU A 323 -12.86 3.37 1.01
CA LEU A 323 -13.65 2.22 1.49
C LEU A 323 -15.14 2.48 1.29
N GLU A 324 -15.78 1.69 0.44
CA GLU A 324 -17.20 1.80 0.08
C GLU A 324 -17.81 0.39 0.07
N ASP A 325 -18.96 0.22 0.73
CA ASP A 325 -19.64 -1.08 0.87
C ASP A 325 -18.74 -2.25 1.35
N GLY A 326 -17.69 -1.93 2.13
CA GLY A 326 -16.73 -2.90 2.66
C GLY A 326 -15.57 -3.25 1.73
N GLU A 327 -15.49 -2.62 0.54
CA GLU A 327 -14.45 -2.85 -0.45
C GLU A 327 -13.66 -1.56 -0.72
N TRP A 328 -12.37 -1.71 -1.01
CA TRP A 328 -11.50 -0.58 -1.33
C TRP A 328 -11.49 -0.33 -2.84
N GLU A 329 -11.99 0.83 -3.24
CA GLU A 329 -12.10 1.27 -4.63
C GLU A 329 -11.12 2.41 -4.93
N ALA A 330 -10.35 2.29 -6.01
CA ALA A 330 -9.51 3.37 -6.51
C ALA A 330 -10.37 4.53 -7.07
N ARG A 331 -10.05 5.76 -6.64
CA ARG A 331 -10.68 7.01 -7.08
C ARG A 331 -9.62 8.11 -7.22
N TYR A 332 -9.91 9.11 -8.05
CA TYR A 332 -9.17 10.37 -8.01
C TYR A 332 -9.72 11.25 -6.90
N CYS A 333 -8.89 11.45 -5.88
CA CYS A 333 -9.19 12.20 -4.67
C CYS A 333 -8.52 13.58 -4.72
N PRO A 334 -9.11 14.60 -4.07
CA PRO A 334 -8.40 15.86 -3.82
C PRO A 334 -7.22 15.63 -2.88
N PHE A 335 -6.28 16.58 -2.94
CA PHE A 335 -5.24 16.68 -1.92
C PHE A 335 -5.91 16.77 -0.53
N PRO A 336 -5.39 16.05 0.48
CA PRO A 336 -6.02 15.98 1.79
C PRO A 336 -5.77 17.27 2.60
N ASP A 337 -6.60 17.49 3.61
CA ASP A 337 -6.35 18.54 4.61
C ASP A 337 -5.27 18.12 5.62
N VAL A 338 -5.08 16.81 5.83
CA VAL A 338 -4.04 16.25 6.69
C VAL A 338 -3.59 14.89 6.19
N VAL A 339 -2.28 14.63 6.26
CA VAL A 339 -1.68 13.33 5.94
C VAL A 339 -1.40 12.55 7.22
N TYR A 340 -2.01 11.37 7.35
CA TYR A 340 -1.53 10.35 8.29
C TYR A 340 -0.31 9.65 7.68
N ASP A 341 0.88 10.05 8.13
CA ASP A 341 2.15 9.51 7.64
C ASP A 341 2.51 8.19 8.31
N ARG A 342 2.03 7.11 7.70
CA ARG A 342 2.36 5.73 8.06
C ARG A 342 3.66 5.26 7.39
N LEU A 343 4.02 5.85 6.25
CA LEU A 343 5.22 5.54 5.49
C LEU A 343 6.51 5.88 6.26
N LYS A 344 6.51 6.96 7.07
CA LYS A 344 7.62 7.37 7.94
C LYS A 344 8.97 7.46 7.20
N ALA A 345 8.93 7.97 5.97
CA ALA A 345 10.10 7.98 5.06
C ALA A 345 10.57 9.38 4.69
N ARG A 346 10.19 10.41 5.46
CA ARG A 346 10.65 11.79 5.24
C ARG A 346 12.18 11.86 5.30
N GLY A 347 12.78 12.62 4.39
CA GLY A 347 14.24 12.71 4.25
C GLY A 347 14.87 11.56 3.45
N ASN A 348 14.12 10.51 3.08
CA ASN A 348 14.59 9.51 2.13
C ASN A 348 14.48 10.05 0.69
N THR A 349 15.59 10.04 -0.05
CA THR A 349 15.68 10.57 -1.41
C THR A 349 14.69 9.91 -2.38
N ASN A 350 14.36 8.64 -2.17
CA ASN A 350 13.43 7.88 -3.02
C ASN A 350 11.99 8.37 -2.96
N TYR A 351 11.63 9.17 -1.94
CA TYR A 351 10.28 9.68 -1.72
C TYR A 351 10.23 11.21 -1.66
N SER A 352 11.34 11.89 -1.99
CA SER A 352 11.49 13.34 -1.85
C SER A 352 10.42 14.11 -2.64
N ASP A 353 10.15 13.73 -3.89
CA ASP A 353 9.12 14.35 -4.73
C ASP A 353 7.72 14.31 -4.10
N VAL A 354 7.39 13.23 -3.38
CA VAL A 354 6.07 13.05 -2.74
C VAL A 354 5.92 13.94 -1.51
N TYR A 355 6.94 13.98 -0.63
CA TYR A 355 6.91 14.88 0.52
C TYR A 355 6.95 16.35 0.07
N GLU A 356 7.64 16.66 -1.02
CA GLU A 356 7.68 18.00 -1.59
C GLU A 356 6.33 18.41 -2.18
N ALA A 357 5.67 17.52 -2.93
CA ALA A 357 4.33 17.75 -3.46
C ALA A 357 3.30 18.02 -2.34
N LEU A 358 3.50 17.40 -1.16
CA LEU A 358 2.61 17.51 -0.01
C LEU A 358 3.08 18.51 1.06
N ARG A 359 4.16 19.28 0.81
CA ARG A 359 4.85 20.10 1.84
C ARG A 359 3.98 21.15 2.54
N HIS A 360 2.86 21.54 1.93
CA HIS A 360 1.93 22.54 2.47
C HIS A 360 0.77 21.94 3.28
N ILE A 361 0.67 20.61 3.33
CA ILE A 361 -0.34 19.88 4.09
C ILE A 361 0.29 19.47 5.42
N PRO A 362 -0.42 19.61 6.57
CA PRO A 362 0.07 19.10 7.84
C PRO A 362 0.15 17.57 7.85
N PHE A 363 1.19 17.04 8.48
CA PHE A 363 1.38 15.59 8.68
C PHE A 363 1.19 15.25 10.15
N THR A 364 0.63 14.07 10.45
CA THR A 364 0.59 13.58 11.84
C THR A 364 1.99 13.45 12.43
N ASP A 365 2.99 13.14 11.60
CA ASP A 365 4.40 13.07 11.98
C ASP A 365 5.28 13.86 10.99
N GLU A 366 6.16 14.70 11.52
CA GLU A 366 7.02 15.59 10.74
C GLU A 366 8.50 15.22 10.86
N ARG A 367 8.82 14.16 11.63
CA ARG A 367 10.20 13.74 11.82
C ARG A 367 10.75 13.10 10.54
N ASN A 368 12.05 13.29 10.29
CA ASN A 368 12.76 12.48 9.31
C ASN A 368 12.70 11.00 9.71
N GLY A 369 12.53 10.13 8.71
CA GLY A 369 12.54 8.69 8.91
C GLY A 369 13.87 8.20 9.48
N GLY A 370 13.84 7.04 10.14
CA GLY A 370 15.01 6.43 10.78
C GLY A 370 14.84 6.29 12.28
N SER A 371 15.51 5.30 12.88
CA SER A 371 15.36 5.01 14.31
C SER A 371 16.28 5.93 15.11
N PHE A 372 15.87 6.30 16.33
CA PHE A 372 16.83 6.87 17.26
C PHE A 372 17.87 5.80 17.60
N SER A 373 19.14 6.21 17.65
CA SER A 373 20.17 5.39 18.25
C SER A 373 19.92 5.23 19.74
N LYS A 374 20.47 4.16 20.33
CA LYS A 374 20.43 3.95 21.77
C LYS A 374 21.00 5.15 22.56
N ASN A 375 22.04 5.78 22.02
CA ASN A 375 22.70 6.92 22.64
C ASN A 375 21.80 8.16 22.69
N GLU A 376 21.12 8.48 21.59
CA GLU A 376 20.23 9.64 21.53
C GLU A 376 19.09 9.52 22.55
N ILE A 377 18.44 8.34 22.63
CA ILE A 377 17.38 8.11 23.63
C ILE A 377 17.94 8.21 25.05
N PHE A 378 19.10 7.64 25.31
CA PHE A 378 19.71 7.72 26.63
C PHE A 378 20.06 9.15 27.04
N GLU A 379 20.66 9.93 26.14
CA GLU A 379 21.01 11.33 26.40
C GLU A 379 19.77 12.19 26.69
N ILE A 380 18.66 11.91 26.00
CA ILE A 380 17.37 12.53 26.28
C ILE A 380 16.88 12.12 27.68
N LEU A 381 16.82 10.81 27.99
CA LEU A 381 16.18 10.30 29.19
C LEU A 381 17.02 10.44 30.48
N GLN A 382 18.35 10.44 30.41
CA GLN A 382 19.24 10.42 31.59
C GLN A 382 19.09 11.66 32.48
N ASN A 383 18.66 12.78 31.90
CA ASN A 383 18.51 14.05 32.62
C ASN A 383 17.15 14.16 33.32
N HIS A 384 16.24 13.20 33.13
CA HIS A 384 14.95 13.19 33.80
C HIS A 384 15.06 12.53 35.19
N SER A 385 14.53 13.19 36.21
CA SER A 385 14.64 12.78 37.61
C SER A 385 14.13 11.37 37.90
N GLU A 386 13.04 10.97 37.25
CA GLU A 386 12.42 9.65 37.43
C GLU A 386 12.76 8.63 36.33
N LEU A 387 13.13 9.05 35.11
CA LEU A 387 13.33 8.10 34.00
C LEU A 387 14.75 7.55 33.98
N SER A 388 15.71 8.29 34.52
CA SER A 388 17.11 7.85 34.65
C SER A 388 17.26 6.52 35.39
N SER A 389 16.40 6.23 36.38
CA SER A 389 16.39 4.95 37.10
C SER A 389 15.88 3.77 36.29
N HIS A 390 15.20 4.01 35.17
CA HIS A 390 14.71 2.97 34.26
C HIS A 390 15.69 2.66 33.12
N LEU A 391 16.81 3.38 33.03
CA LEU A 391 17.81 3.20 31.98
C LEU A 391 18.79 2.10 32.35
N ILE A 392 18.99 1.16 31.42
CA ILE A 392 19.98 0.11 31.61
C ILE A 392 21.39 0.70 31.42
N PRO A 393 22.30 0.54 32.39
CA PRO A 393 23.68 0.97 32.25
C PRO A 393 24.32 0.40 30.97
N TYR A 394 25.04 1.24 30.22
CA TYR A 394 25.81 0.85 29.06
C TYR A 394 27.02 1.76 28.88
N THR A 395 27.98 1.35 28.05
CA THR A 395 29.07 2.20 27.55
C THR A 395 29.44 1.81 26.11
N ALA A 396 30.14 2.69 25.41
CA ALA A 396 30.66 2.40 24.07
C ALA A 396 31.77 1.35 24.13
N VAL A 397 31.82 0.47 23.13
CA VAL A 397 32.91 -0.52 22.99
C VAL A 397 34.08 0.14 22.29
N GLU A 398 34.93 0.82 23.06
CA GLU A 398 36.12 1.51 22.54
C GLU A 398 37.42 0.97 23.13
N ASN A 399 37.41 0.59 24.41
CA ASN A 399 38.59 0.18 25.14
C ASN A 399 38.38 -1.17 25.83
N VAL A 400 39.25 -2.15 25.56
CA VAL A 400 39.18 -3.50 26.16
C VAL A 400 39.15 -3.45 27.69
N GLY A 401 39.99 -2.62 28.30
CA GLY A 401 40.06 -2.49 29.76
C GLY A 401 38.76 -1.95 30.37
N GLU A 402 38.13 -0.98 29.73
CA GLU A 402 36.83 -0.45 30.18
C GLU A 402 35.72 -1.49 30.05
N ILE A 403 35.74 -2.29 29.00
CA ILE A 403 34.77 -3.37 28.79
C ILE A 403 34.93 -4.48 29.83
N LEU A 404 36.18 -4.85 30.15
CA LEU A 404 36.45 -5.79 31.23
C LEU A 404 35.96 -5.25 32.59
N ALA A 405 36.24 -3.98 32.89
CA ALA A 405 35.77 -3.34 34.12
C ALA A 405 34.23 -3.24 34.19
N PHE A 406 33.58 -3.01 33.05
CA PHE A 406 32.12 -3.01 32.95
C PHE A 406 31.53 -4.38 33.29
N ILE A 407 32.09 -5.45 32.72
CA ILE A 407 31.69 -6.84 33.00
C ILE A 407 31.94 -7.18 34.48
N ASP A 408 33.02 -6.71 35.07
CA ASP A 408 33.31 -6.95 36.49
C ASP A 408 32.33 -6.25 37.43
N THR A 409 31.82 -5.11 37.00
CA THR A 409 30.83 -4.34 37.76
C THR A 409 29.43 -4.96 37.64
N TYR A 410 29.04 -5.39 36.44
CA TYR A 410 27.64 -5.75 36.13
C TYR A 410 27.40 -7.25 35.90
N GLY A 411 28.45 -8.06 35.78
CA GLY A 411 28.37 -9.48 35.45
C GLY A 411 27.95 -9.71 34.00
N THR A 412 26.92 -10.53 33.80
CA THR A 412 26.38 -10.83 32.47
C THR A 412 26.03 -9.54 31.73
N SER A 413 26.55 -9.42 30.51
CA SER A 413 26.47 -8.21 29.70
C SER A 413 26.15 -8.54 28.25
N ILE A 414 25.58 -7.59 27.53
CA ILE A 414 25.23 -7.70 26.11
C ILE A 414 26.09 -6.75 25.32
N ILE A 415 26.80 -7.24 24.32
CA ILE A 415 27.44 -6.42 23.28
C ILE A 415 26.53 -6.40 22.06
N LYS A 416 26.23 -5.21 21.54
CA LYS A 416 25.36 -5.05 20.37
C LYS A 416 25.68 -3.77 19.58
N PRO A 417 25.33 -3.70 18.29
CA PRO A 417 25.34 -2.44 17.56
C PRO A 417 24.45 -1.39 18.23
N SER A 418 24.89 -0.13 18.22
CA SER A 418 24.16 1.04 18.75
C SER A 418 22.85 1.35 18.00
N ILE A 419 22.81 0.95 16.73
CA ILE A 419 21.62 0.90 15.87
C ILE A 419 21.49 -0.55 15.42
N CYS A 420 20.44 -1.25 15.86
CA CYS A 420 20.22 -2.65 15.55
C CYS A 420 18.77 -2.84 15.13
N SER A 421 18.53 -3.70 14.14
CA SER A 421 17.21 -4.20 13.80
C SER A 421 17.19 -5.72 14.00
N PHE A 422 16.06 -6.25 14.48
CA PHE A 422 15.80 -7.69 14.62
C PHE A 422 16.85 -8.48 15.43
N GLY A 423 17.53 -7.84 16.39
CA GLY A 423 18.48 -8.51 17.28
C GLY A 423 19.75 -9.05 16.61
N SER A 424 20.03 -8.66 15.36
CA SER A 424 21.22 -9.12 14.64
C SER A 424 22.51 -8.56 15.25
N GLY A 425 23.52 -9.42 15.43
CA GLY A 425 24.82 -9.05 15.99
C GLY A 425 24.85 -8.89 17.51
N ILE A 426 23.86 -9.44 18.23
CA ILE A 426 23.87 -9.46 19.70
C ILE A 426 24.78 -10.59 20.20
N ILE A 427 25.66 -10.24 21.14
CA ILE A 427 26.56 -11.16 21.83
C ILE A 427 26.28 -11.06 23.33
N VAL A 428 25.97 -12.18 23.97
CA VAL A 428 25.83 -12.25 25.42
C VAL A 428 27.15 -12.75 26.01
N VAL A 429 27.71 -11.97 26.93
CA VAL A 429 28.98 -12.27 27.59
C VAL A 429 28.74 -12.49 29.07
N GLN A 430 29.31 -13.57 29.60
CA GLN A 430 29.31 -13.89 31.02
C GLN A 430 30.73 -14.20 31.48
N ARG A 431 31.15 -13.63 32.60
CA ARG A 431 32.44 -13.94 33.21
C ARG A 431 32.36 -15.28 33.95
N GLU A 432 33.32 -16.14 33.69
CA GLU A 432 33.44 -17.47 34.32
C GLU A 432 34.68 -17.51 35.22
N GLN A 433 34.89 -18.62 35.94
CA GLN A 433 36.07 -18.80 36.79
C GLN A 433 37.39 -18.71 35.99
N GLU A 434 37.39 -19.23 34.76
CA GLU A 434 38.51 -19.17 33.82
C GLU A 434 38.04 -18.58 32.49
N GLY A 435 38.11 -17.24 32.37
CA GLY A 435 37.80 -16.54 31.11
C GLY A 435 36.33 -16.09 30.99
N PHE A 436 35.78 -16.21 29.78
CA PHE A 436 34.49 -15.67 29.39
C PHE A 436 33.68 -16.67 28.57
N SER A 437 32.40 -16.81 28.91
CA SER A 437 31.42 -17.44 28.02
C SER A 437 30.85 -16.37 27.10
N VAL A 438 31.04 -16.54 25.80
CA VAL A 438 30.58 -15.64 24.74
C VAL A 438 29.55 -16.38 23.89
N LYS A 439 28.28 -16.00 24.03
CA LYS A 439 27.17 -16.58 23.29
C LYS A 439 26.74 -15.68 22.15
N THR A 440 26.81 -16.19 20.93
CA THR A 440 26.22 -15.61 19.72
C THR A 440 24.89 -16.31 19.41
N HIS A 441 24.25 -15.94 18.30
CA HIS A 441 22.97 -16.54 17.87
C HIS A 441 23.10 -18.05 17.59
N GLU A 442 24.24 -18.51 17.06
CA GLU A 442 24.47 -19.91 16.69
C GLU A 442 25.32 -20.70 17.69
N HIS A 443 26.25 -20.04 18.40
CA HIS A 443 27.31 -20.73 19.11
C HIS A 443 27.55 -20.18 20.51
N VAL A 444 27.97 -21.06 21.42
CA VAL A 444 28.55 -20.69 22.71
C VAL A 444 30.05 -20.95 22.63
N HIS A 445 30.83 -19.90 22.77
CA HIS A 445 32.30 -19.95 22.79
C HIS A 445 32.78 -19.76 24.23
N GLN A 446 33.75 -20.57 24.64
CA GLN A 446 34.54 -20.31 25.84
C GLN A 446 35.83 -19.64 25.40
N MET A 447 36.11 -18.46 25.93
CA MET A 447 37.24 -17.63 25.53
C MET A 447 38.10 -17.33 26.74
N ASN A 448 39.41 -17.46 26.59
CA ASN A 448 40.34 -16.91 27.57
C ASN A 448 40.40 -15.36 27.45
N GLY A 449 41.11 -14.70 28.37
CA GLY A 449 41.18 -13.23 28.39
C GLY A 449 41.82 -12.61 27.15
N GLU A 450 42.76 -13.29 26.50
CA GLU A 450 43.42 -12.81 25.28
C GLU A 450 42.47 -12.90 24.08
N GLU A 451 41.81 -14.05 23.90
CA GLU A 451 40.81 -14.26 22.84
C GLU A 451 39.64 -13.27 22.96
N PHE A 452 39.15 -13.06 24.19
CA PHE A 452 38.10 -12.08 24.44
C PHE A 452 38.58 -10.64 24.14
N GLY A 453 39.82 -10.30 24.52
CA GLY A 453 40.41 -9.00 24.21
C GLY A 453 40.52 -8.74 22.70
N GLN A 454 40.82 -9.76 21.91
CA GLN A 454 40.84 -9.68 20.44
C GLN A 454 39.44 -9.43 19.87
N LEU A 455 38.42 -10.12 20.37
CA LEU A 455 37.01 -9.91 19.98
C LEU A 455 36.58 -8.46 20.24
N ILE A 456 36.88 -7.93 21.44
CA ILE A 456 36.54 -6.55 21.78
C ILE A 456 37.30 -5.56 20.90
N SER A 457 38.59 -5.81 20.64
CA SER A 457 39.39 -4.94 19.76
C SER A 457 38.82 -4.88 18.34
N MET A 458 38.32 -6.01 17.83
CA MET A 458 37.66 -6.07 16.52
C MET A 458 36.37 -5.23 16.49
N HIS A 459 35.51 -5.36 17.50
CA HIS A 459 34.27 -4.56 17.58
C HIS A 459 34.55 -3.08 17.84
N ALA A 460 35.56 -2.75 18.64
CA ALA A 460 36.00 -1.37 18.84
C ALA A 460 36.50 -0.73 17.54
N ALA A 461 37.23 -1.49 16.71
CA ALA A 461 37.70 -1.02 15.41
C ALA A 461 36.56 -0.75 14.42
N GLN A 462 35.47 -1.52 14.47
CA GLN A 462 34.28 -1.31 13.62
C GLN A 462 33.52 -0.03 13.98
N LYS A 463 33.67 0.46 15.22
CA LYS A 463 32.93 1.57 15.83
C LYS A 463 31.42 1.32 15.89
N GLY A 464 30.73 2.00 16.80
CA GLY A 464 29.27 1.94 16.90
C GLY A 464 28.71 0.71 17.63
N PHE A 465 29.52 -0.07 18.33
CA PHE A 465 29.07 -1.10 19.27
C PHE A 465 28.99 -0.54 20.69
N ILE A 466 28.05 -1.07 21.49
CA ILE A 466 27.90 -0.78 22.91
C ILE A 466 27.94 -2.07 23.72
N ILE A 467 28.42 -2.00 24.96
CA ILE A 467 28.18 -3.01 25.98
C ILE A 467 27.12 -2.51 26.95
N GLN A 468 26.20 -3.37 27.34
CA GLN A 468 25.06 -3.05 28.19
C GLN A 468 24.88 -4.12 29.26
N LYS A 469 24.51 -3.72 30.48
CA LYS A 469 24.12 -4.67 31.54
C LYS A 469 22.99 -5.58 31.05
N PHE A 470 23.12 -6.90 31.25
CA PHE A 470 22.03 -7.82 30.96
C PHE A 470 20.92 -7.68 32.00
N ILE A 471 19.69 -7.42 31.56
CA ILE A 471 18.50 -7.43 32.42
C ILE A 471 17.79 -8.77 32.25
N ARG A 472 17.67 -9.51 33.36
CA ARG A 472 17.02 -10.80 33.40
C ARG A 472 15.48 -10.64 33.44
N SER A 473 14.90 -10.34 32.28
CA SER A 473 13.45 -10.29 32.06
C SER A 473 12.95 -11.65 31.58
N GLU A 474 12.65 -12.52 32.54
CA GLU A 474 12.23 -13.90 32.32
C GLU A 474 10.93 -14.19 33.08
N THR A 475 10.05 -15.00 32.49
CA THR A 475 8.88 -15.53 33.18
C THR A 475 9.31 -16.41 34.36
N ARG A 476 8.38 -16.74 35.26
CA ARG A 476 8.60 -17.72 36.33
C ARG A 476 9.10 -19.08 35.83
N ASN A 477 8.81 -19.42 34.57
CA ASN A 477 9.25 -20.66 33.92
C ASN A 477 10.59 -20.49 33.17
N GLY A 478 11.26 -19.35 33.30
CA GLY A 478 12.55 -19.06 32.70
C GLY A 478 12.51 -18.66 31.23
N LEU A 479 11.33 -18.35 30.68
CA LEU A 479 11.19 -17.88 29.28
C LEU A 479 11.43 -16.37 29.20
N PRO A 480 12.41 -15.89 28.41
CA PRO A 480 12.66 -14.46 28.25
C PRO A 480 11.47 -13.74 27.60
N TYR A 481 11.19 -12.52 28.07
CA TYR A 481 10.16 -11.68 27.49
C TYR A 481 10.52 -10.19 27.52
N HIS A 482 9.89 -9.44 26.63
CA HIS A 482 9.75 -7.98 26.73
C HIS A 482 8.29 -7.60 26.53
N ILE A 483 7.91 -6.41 26.97
CA ILE A 483 6.58 -5.84 26.81
C ILE A 483 6.73 -4.59 25.96
N ARG A 484 6.03 -4.53 24.83
CA ARG A 484 5.93 -3.33 24.01
C ARG A 484 4.78 -2.46 24.50
N LEU A 485 5.09 -1.25 24.92
CA LEU A 485 4.12 -0.24 25.35
C LEU A 485 3.84 0.68 24.16
N HIS A 486 2.60 0.69 23.67
CA HIS A 486 2.21 1.48 22.49
C HIS A 486 1.46 2.73 22.91
N LEU A 487 1.91 3.90 22.46
CA LEU A 487 1.27 5.18 22.68
C LEU A 487 1.04 5.90 21.36
N VAL A 488 -0.07 6.63 21.29
CA VAL A 488 -0.43 7.49 20.15
C VAL A 488 -0.95 8.82 20.64
N ARG A 489 -0.83 9.88 19.84
CA ARG A 489 -1.49 11.16 20.11
C ARG A 489 -3.00 11.03 19.88
N ASN A 490 -3.78 11.71 20.69
CA ASN A 490 -5.24 11.79 20.58
C ASN A 490 -5.69 13.18 20.06
N GLY A 491 -7.01 13.40 19.99
CA GLY A 491 -7.59 14.67 19.50
C GLY A 491 -7.29 15.91 20.33
N SER A 492 -6.85 15.80 21.60
CA SER A 492 -6.34 16.94 22.39
C SER A 492 -4.86 17.19 22.14
N GLY A 493 -4.20 16.32 21.34
CA GLY A 493 -2.76 16.33 21.17
C GLY A 493 -2.01 15.76 22.37
N GLU A 494 -2.65 15.03 23.27
CA GLU A 494 -2.01 14.35 24.42
C GLU A 494 -1.66 12.89 24.06
N TRP A 495 -0.72 12.29 24.77
CA TRP A 495 -0.40 10.87 24.60
C TRP A 495 -1.48 10.00 25.24
N SER A 496 -1.98 9.02 24.48
CA SER A 496 -2.88 7.97 24.96
C SER A 496 -2.18 6.63 24.93
N PHE A 497 -2.23 5.91 26.05
CA PHE A 497 -1.71 4.56 26.17
C PHE A 497 -2.68 3.57 25.50
N ILE A 498 -2.19 2.85 24.48
CA ILE A 498 -3.00 1.93 23.69
C ILE A 498 -2.93 0.52 24.26
N SER A 499 -1.71 0.02 24.53
CA SER A 499 -1.55 -1.34 25.01
C SER A 499 -0.18 -1.61 25.63
N ALA A 500 -0.15 -2.62 26.51
CA ALA A 500 1.02 -3.39 26.87
C ALA A 500 0.97 -4.73 26.13
N PHE A 501 1.92 -4.99 25.24
CA PHE A 501 1.94 -6.17 24.39
C PHE A 501 3.18 -7.05 24.65
N PRO A 502 3.02 -8.15 25.39
CA PRO A 502 4.10 -9.08 25.68
C PRO A 502 4.57 -9.90 24.46
N PHE A 503 5.88 -9.98 24.31
CA PHE A 503 6.56 -10.90 23.40
C PHE A 503 7.49 -11.82 24.19
N LEU A 504 7.47 -13.11 23.86
CA LEU A 504 8.21 -14.15 24.57
C LEU A 504 9.03 -14.99 23.60
N SER A 505 10.17 -15.47 24.08
CA SER A 505 10.87 -16.60 23.46
C SER A 505 10.22 -17.91 23.91
N THR A 506 9.99 -18.87 23.01
CA THR A 506 9.53 -20.23 23.42
C THR A 506 10.66 -21.12 23.91
N HIS A 507 11.89 -20.60 23.85
CA HIS A 507 13.11 -21.31 24.22
C HIS A 507 13.85 -20.56 25.33
N SER A 508 14.04 -21.21 26.48
CA SER A 508 14.67 -20.60 27.66
C SER A 508 16.18 -20.39 27.50
N GLU A 509 16.78 -21.10 26.55
CA GLU A 509 18.18 -20.97 26.16
C GLU A 509 18.47 -19.66 25.40
N TYR A 510 17.51 -19.09 24.66
CA TYR A 510 17.70 -17.83 23.95
C TYR A 510 17.35 -16.65 24.84
N LYS A 511 18.36 -15.88 25.25
CA LYS A 511 18.22 -14.76 26.20
C LYS A 511 17.68 -13.46 25.58
N VAL A 512 17.49 -13.43 24.26
CA VAL A 512 16.98 -12.29 23.52
C VAL A 512 15.76 -12.72 22.72
N VAL A 513 14.62 -12.07 22.97
CA VAL A 513 13.32 -12.41 22.37
C VAL A 513 13.26 -12.14 20.86
N ASN A 514 14.06 -11.19 20.37
CA ASN A 514 14.09 -10.85 18.95
C ASN A 514 15.15 -11.66 18.17
N ASP A 515 15.80 -12.64 18.80
CA ASP A 515 16.76 -13.52 18.12
C ASP A 515 16.04 -14.46 17.14
N ALA A 516 16.63 -14.70 15.96
CA ALA A 516 16.03 -15.51 14.90
C ALA A 516 15.76 -16.97 15.33
N GLY A 517 16.50 -17.51 16.30
CA GLY A 517 16.32 -18.85 16.86
C GLY A 517 15.31 -18.95 18.00
N SER A 518 14.80 -17.82 18.52
CA SER A 518 13.95 -17.79 19.72
C SER A 518 12.51 -18.31 19.55
N LEU A 519 12.07 -18.54 18.29
CA LEU A 519 10.68 -18.84 17.92
C LEU A 519 9.68 -17.94 18.70
N ARG A 520 9.68 -16.65 18.35
CA ARG A 520 8.93 -15.61 19.06
C ARG A 520 7.43 -15.91 19.11
N ALA A 521 6.88 -15.91 20.32
CA ALA A 521 5.45 -15.92 20.60
C ALA A 521 4.99 -14.57 21.17
N PHE A 522 3.69 -14.31 21.14
CA PHE A 522 3.08 -13.15 21.79
C PHE A 522 1.84 -13.58 22.58
N THR A 523 1.42 -12.77 23.55
CA THR A 523 0.20 -13.00 24.35
C THR A 523 -0.42 -11.67 24.76
N THR A 524 -1.51 -11.71 25.52
CA THR A 524 -2.13 -10.50 26.09
C THR A 524 -1.49 -10.12 27.43
N TRP A 525 -1.55 -8.83 27.76
CA TRP A 525 -1.18 -8.35 29.10
C TRP A 525 -1.89 -9.12 30.21
N ASP A 526 -3.19 -9.37 30.08
CA ASP A 526 -3.98 -10.10 31.09
C ASP A 526 -3.45 -11.51 31.34
N CYS A 527 -2.98 -12.19 30.30
CA CYS A 527 -2.43 -13.53 30.42
C CYS A 527 -1.07 -13.51 31.13
N LEU A 528 -0.15 -12.64 30.68
CA LEU A 528 1.17 -12.52 31.29
C LEU A 528 1.06 -12.06 32.74
N SER A 529 0.28 -11.00 33.00
CA SER A 529 0.25 -10.33 34.30
C SER A 529 -0.31 -11.20 35.41
N ARG A 530 -1.36 -11.98 35.17
CA ARG A 530 -1.91 -12.93 36.17
C ARG A 530 -0.90 -13.99 36.60
N HIS A 531 -0.03 -14.40 35.69
CA HIS A 531 0.98 -15.42 35.96
C HIS A 531 2.22 -14.83 36.64
N GLU A 532 2.74 -13.72 36.10
CA GLU A 532 3.99 -13.11 36.57
C GLU A 532 3.79 -12.22 37.81
N PHE A 533 2.67 -11.49 37.88
CA PHE A 533 2.34 -10.48 38.89
C PHE A 533 0.98 -10.74 39.58
N PRO A 534 0.73 -11.94 40.14
CA PRO A 534 -0.54 -12.27 40.77
C PRO A 534 -0.86 -11.31 41.92
N ASN A 535 -2.06 -10.73 41.89
CA ASN A 535 -2.56 -9.68 42.80
C ASN A 535 -1.82 -8.33 42.71
N LYS A 536 -1.04 -8.12 41.64
CA LYS A 536 -0.32 -6.87 41.34
C LYS A 536 -0.49 -6.45 39.88
N GLU A 537 -1.43 -7.05 39.16
CA GLU A 537 -1.64 -6.87 37.72
C GLU A 537 -1.94 -5.40 37.39
N GLU A 538 -2.92 -4.81 38.06
CA GLU A 538 -3.31 -3.40 37.89
C GLU A 538 -2.20 -2.44 38.31
N VAL A 539 -1.53 -2.73 39.43
CA VAL A 539 -0.42 -1.91 39.94
C VAL A 539 0.74 -1.87 38.94
N MET A 540 1.09 -3.02 38.37
CA MET A 540 2.15 -3.10 37.37
C MET A 540 1.76 -2.39 36.07
N LEU A 541 0.49 -2.52 35.63
CA LEU A 541 -0.01 -1.79 34.46
C LEU A 541 0.06 -0.28 34.64
N MET A 542 -0.39 0.24 35.79
CA MET A 542 -0.29 1.67 36.12
C MET A 542 1.16 2.17 36.13
N ARG A 543 2.11 1.37 36.63
CA ARG A 543 3.54 1.71 36.60
C ARG A 543 4.07 1.78 35.16
N LEU A 544 3.72 0.81 34.32
CA LEU A 544 4.11 0.77 32.91
C LEU A 544 3.53 1.97 32.15
N GLU A 545 2.24 2.24 32.31
CA GLU A 545 1.54 3.36 31.65
C GLU A 545 2.11 4.71 32.06
N ARG A 546 2.34 4.93 33.37
CA ARG A 546 2.97 6.17 33.86
C ARG A 546 4.36 6.36 33.28
N MET A 547 5.21 5.34 33.34
CA MET A 547 6.58 5.40 32.82
C MET A 547 6.56 5.67 31.31
N ALA A 548 5.67 5.00 30.56
CA ALA A 548 5.55 5.17 29.12
C ALA A 548 5.10 6.57 28.73
N THR A 549 4.09 7.11 29.42
CA THR A 549 3.56 8.46 29.16
C THR A 549 4.62 9.53 29.47
N MET A 550 5.32 9.41 30.61
CA MET A 550 6.42 10.30 30.95
C MET A 550 7.57 10.24 29.94
N THR A 551 7.91 9.04 29.47
CA THR A 551 8.93 8.84 28.42
C THR A 551 8.50 9.54 27.12
N ALA A 552 7.24 9.38 26.73
CA ALA A 552 6.67 9.99 25.53
C ALA A 552 6.65 11.52 25.59
N ASP A 553 6.21 12.10 26.72
CA ASP A 553 6.23 13.55 26.95
C ASP A 553 7.64 14.11 26.95
N HIS A 554 8.57 13.45 27.65
CA HIS A 554 9.95 13.91 27.74
C HIS A 554 10.66 13.88 26.38
N ILE A 555 10.49 12.80 25.61
CA ILE A 555 11.01 12.74 24.24
C ILE A 555 10.38 13.83 23.36
N ALA A 556 9.05 14.00 23.41
CA ALA A 556 8.37 15.04 22.64
C ALA A 556 8.85 16.45 22.98
N GLY A 557 9.27 16.71 24.23
CA GLY A 557 9.85 17.99 24.64
C GLY A 557 11.28 18.24 24.15
N HIS A 558 12.01 17.20 23.71
CA HIS A 558 13.40 17.30 23.24
C HIS A 558 13.52 17.28 21.70
N VAL A 559 12.51 16.75 21.01
CA VAL A 559 12.46 16.68 19.54
C VAL A 559 11.74 17.92 19.01
N LYS A 560 12.27 18.55 17.96
CA LYS A 560 11.68 19.77 17.38
C LYS A 560 10.46 19.46 16.51
N GLU A 561 10.50 18.31 15.86
CA GLU A 561 9.49 17.82 14.93
C GLU A 561 8.30 17.21 15.68
N ARG A 562 7.11 17.31 15.08
CA ARG A 562 5.91 16.64 15.60
C ARG A 562 6.07 15.12 15.49
N ILE A 563 5.74 14.43 16.57
CA ILE A 563 5.69 12.96 16.66
C ILE A 563 4.31 12.53 17.17
N CYS A 564 3.77 11.44 16.63
CA CYS A 564 2.40 11.00 16.91
C CYS A 564 2.26 9.59 17.46
N GLU A 565 3.33 8.79 17.44
CA GLU A 565 3.27 7.38 17.79
C GLU A 565 4.61 6.91 18.38
N LEU A 566 4.54 6.10 19.44
CA LEU A 566 5.70 5.55 20.14
C LEU A 566 5.45 4.10 20.55
N GLY A 567 6.47 3.26 20.39
CA GLY A 567 6.53 1.91 20.94
C GLY A 567 7.73 1.79 21.87
N ILE A 568 7.51 1.54 23.15
CA ILE A 568 8.58 1.43 24.15
C ILE A 568 8.71 -0.03 24.56
N ASP A 569 9.83 -0.65 24.23
CA ASP A 569 10.11 -2.02 24.63
C ASP A 569 10.76 -2.02 26.01
N VAL A 570 10.12 -2.69 26.96
CA VAL A 570 10.59 -2.80 28.34
C VAL A 570 10.67 -4.25 28.81
N GLY A 571 11.48 -4.48 29.83
CA GLY A 571 11.43 -5.70 30.63
C GLY A 571 11.41 -5.35 32.11
N ASN A 572 11.29 -6.37 32.94
CA ASN A 572 11.44 -6.20 34.38
C ASN A 572 12.39 -7.25 34.96
N ASP A 573 13.17 -6.86 35.96
CA ASP A 573 14.05 -7.79 36.65
C ASP A 573 13.31 -8.63 37.71
N SER A 574 14.05 -9.47 38.42
CA SER A 574 13.52 -10.32 39.49
C SER A 574 12.98 -9.56 40.70
N LEU A 575 13.29 -8.26 40.85
CA LEU A 575 12.75 -7.38 41.88
C LEU A 575 11.46 -6.68 41.42
N GLY A 576 11.11 -6.80 40.14
CA GLY A 576 9.97 -6.13 39.53
C GLY A 576 10.25 -4.68 39.14
N GLU A 577 11.52 -4.28 39.05
CA GLU A 577 11.90 -2.97 38.51
C GLU A 577 11.83 -2.99 36.99
N ILE A 578 11.30 -1.89 36.42
CA ILE A 578 11.05 -1.74 34.98
C ILE A 578 12.29 -1.13 34.33
N TRP A 579 12.71 -1.71 33.21
CA TRP A 579 13.90 -1.30 32.47
C TRP A 579 13.56 -1.05 31.01
N ILE A 580 13.93 0.12 30.48
CA ILE A 580 13.73 0.49 29.07
C ILE A 580 14.80 -0.19 28.22
N PHE A 581 14.37 -1.05 27.30
CA PHE A 581 15.26 -1.75 26.38
C PHE A 581 15.50 -0.91 25.12
N GLU A 582 14.42 -0.37 24.56
CA GLU A 582 14.40 0.38 23.31
C GLU A 582 13.16 1.30 23.22
N VAL A 583 13.29 2.39 22.48
CA VAL A 583 12.16 3.27 22.11
C VAL A 583 12.11 3.37 20.59
N ASN A 584 11.01 2.92 20.02
CA ASN A 584 10.74 2.85 18.60
C ASN A 584 9.69 3.89 18.20
N MET A 585 9.89 4.50 17.02
CA MET A 585 8.98 5.51 16.46
C MET A 585 8.67 5.27 14.98
N ASN A 586 9.39 4.32 14.36
CA ASN A 586 9.15 3.92 12.99
C ASN A 586 8.13 2.81 13.00
N LYS A 587 6.91 3.17 12.66
CA LYS A 587 5.86 2.23 12.29
C LYS A 587 5.63 1.14 13.35
N ILE A 588 4.90 1.50 14.40
CA ILE A 588 4.56 0.54 15.46
C ILE A 588 3.51 -0.44 14.92
N ASP A 589 3.68 -1.72 15.28
CA ASP A 589 2.74 -2.78 14.91
C ASP A 589 1.44 -2.57 15.70
N SER A 590 0.33 -2.47 14.97
CA SER A 590 -1.01 -2.27 15.50
C SER A 590 -1.89 -3.51 15.36
N THR A 591 -1.32 -4.67 15.01
CA THR A 591 -2.06 -5.91 14.78
C THR A 591 -2.96 -6.23 15.99
N HIS A 592 -4.24 -6.46 15.75
CA HIS A 592 -5.29 -6.69 16.76
C HIS A 592 -5.65 -5.47 17.63
N ARG A 593 -5.17 -4.27 17.29
CA ARG A 593 -5.42 -3.00 17.99
C ARG A 593 -5.69 -1.85 17.03
N GLU A 594 -6.10 -2.15 15.80
CA GLU A 594 -6.22 -1.20 14.71
C GLU A 594 -7.27 -0.13 15.01
N PHE A 595 -8.39 -0.51 15.62
CA PHE A 595 -9.44 0.42 16.06
C PHE A 595 -9.00 1.29 17.22
N GLU A 596 -8.26 0.73 18.17
CA GLU A 596 -7.73 1.47 19.31
C GLU A 596 -6.73 2.54 18.87
N VAL A 597 -5.92 2.26 17.84
CA VAL A 597 -5.06 3.28 17.22
C VAL A 597 -5.91 4.31 16.46
N ALA A 598 -6.80 3.86 15.59
CA ALA A 598 -7.58 4.73 14.71
C ALA A 598 -8.53 5.68 15.45
N GLN A 599 -9.11 5.27 16.58
CA GLN A 599 -10.01 6.13 17.37
C GLN A 599 -9.29 7.33 18.00
N HIS A 600 -7.96 7.27 18.17
CA HIS A 600 -7.15 8.39 18.66
C HIS A 600 -6.44 9.13 17.53
N MET A 601 -5.85 8.39 16.59
CA MET A 601 -5.07 8.95 15.49
C MET A 601 -5.90 9.80 14.53
N ILE A 602 -7.15 9.40 14.24
CA ILE A 602 -8.01 10.16 13.34
C ILE A 602 -8.44 11.51 13.96
N PRO A 603 -8.94 11.57 15.20
CA PRO A 603 -9.15 12.86 15.87
C PRO A 603 -7.88 13.71 15.98
N PHE A 604 -6.72 13.08 16.24
CA PHE A 604 -5.45 13.80 16.25
C PHE A 604 -5.15 14.42 14.88
N ALA A 605 -5.23 13.66 13.79
CA ALA A 605 -5.04 14.19 12.45
C ALA A 605 -6.00 15.36 12.15
N LEU A 606 -7.28 15.22 12.51
CA LEU A 606 -8.27 16.28 12.32
C LEU A 606 -8.00 17.55 13.13
N SER A 607 -7.28 17.44 14.26
CA SER A 607 -6.88 18.60 15.07
C SER A 607 -5.78 19.45 14.44
N LEU A 608 -5.10 18.93 13.41
CA LEU A 608 -3.97 19.60 12.74
C LEU A 608 -4.37 20.43 11.52
N ARG A 609 -5.63 20.29 11.06
CA ARG A 609 -6.14 20.91 9.82
C ARG A 609 -6.25 22.43 9.89
#